data_AF-A0A7S3BT14-F1
#
_entry.id   AF-A0A7S3BT14-F1
#
_cell.length_a   1.000
_cell.length_b   1.000
_cell.length_c   1.000
_cell.angle_alpha   90.00
_cell.angle_beta   90.00
_cell.angle_gamma   90.00
#
_symmetry.space_group_name_H-M   'P 1'
#
loop_
_entity.id
_entity.type
_entity.pdbx_description
1 polymer ?
#
loop_
_entity_poly.entity_id
_entity_poly.type
_entity_poly.pdbx_seq_one_letter_code
_entity_poly.pdbx_strand_id
1 'polypeptide(L)'
;GGGGRGFGRGRGGYDAGPPDHVLEAGTYQHACEGEAVCKLTTEQNKVPHFNAPIYLENKTQVGKVDEIFGAITNVYFTIKLSEGVVATSYKAGDKFYIGEEKLLPMSRFLPGPKGAGGGGRGRGR
;
A
#
# COMPACT_ATOMS: atom_id res chain seq x y z
N GLY A 1 -1.75 0.57 50.72
CA GLY A 1 -2.32 1.53 49.76
C GLY A 1 -1.32 1.74 48.65
N GLY A 2 -1.76 1.68 47.40
CA GLY A 2 -0.89 1.88 46.23
C GLY A 2 -1.58 1.38 44.97
N GLY A 3 -2.26 2.28 44.27
CA GLY A 3 -2.93 2.01 43.00
C GLY A 3 -1.98 2.06 41.80
N GLY A 4 -2.44 1.51 40.69
CA GLY A 4 -1.79 1.57 39.38
C GLY A 4 -2.54 0.67 38.39
N ARG A 5 -3.61 1.17 37.77
CA ARG A 5 -3.61 1.72 36.40
C ARG A 5 -3.31 0.70 35.31
N GLY A 6 -4.40 0.17 34.72
CA GLY A 6 -4.69 0.35 33.30
C GLY A 6 -3.99 -0.57 32.31
N PHE A 7 -4.74 -1.52 31.74
CA PHE A 7 -4.50 -2.01 30.38
C PHE A 7 -5.82 -2.26 29.65
N GLY A 8 -6.53 -1.17 29.36
CA GLY A 8 -7.51 -1.16 28.28
C GLY A 8 -6.77 -1.31 26.96
N ARG A 9 -6.56 -2.54 26.51
CA ARG A 9 -6.09 -2.84 25.15
C ARG A 9 -7.26 -2.66 24.18
N GLY A 10 -7.63 -1.41 23.94
CA GLY A 10 -8.43 -1.02 22.79
C GLY A 10 -7.60 -1.20 21.53
N ARG A 11 -7.65 -2.40 20.95
CA ARG A 11 -7.19 -2.67 19.59
C ARG A 11 -8.22 -2.10 18.61
N GLY A 12 -8.40 -0.78 18.65
CA GLY A 12 -9.22 -0.05 17.70
C GLY A 12 -8.42 0.08 16.41
N GLY A 13 -8.93 -0.48 15.32
CA GLY A 13 -8.42 -0.16 13.99
C GLY A 13 -8.45 1.36 13.86
N TYR A 14 -7.27 1.95 13.67
CA TYR A 14 -7.18 3.35 13.34
C TYR A 14 -7.68 3.47 11.90
N ASP A 15 -8.99 3.71 11.74
CA ASP A 15 -9.51 4.48 10.62
C ASP A 15 -8.97 5.92 10.80
N ALA A 16 -7.66 6.06 10.60
CA ALA A 16 -7.08 7.35 10.27
C ALA A 16 -7.79 7.73 8.98
N GLY A 17 -8.61 8.77 9.04
CA GLY A 17 -9.37 9.25 7.89
C GLY A 17 -8.47 9.54 6.69
N PRO A 18 -9.05 10.03 5.59
CA PRO A 18 -8.32 10.25 4.34
C PRO A 18 -7.01 11.00 4.60
N PRO A 19 -5.87 10.54 4.05
CA PRO A 19 -4.57 11.12 4.36
C PRO A 19 -4.48 12.59 3.93
N ASP A 20 -3.63 13.34 4.62
CA ASP A 20 -3.39 14.77 4.33
C ASP A 20 -2.89 14.97 2.90
N HIS A 21 -2.11 14.01 2.39
CA HIS A 21 -1.61 14.00 1.02
C HIS A 21 -1.73 12.59 0.43
N VAL A 22 -2.09 12.53 -0.85
CA VAL A 22 -2.06 11.31 -1.64
C VAL A 22 -1.07 11.50 -2.78
N LEU A 23 -0.35 10.44 -3.12
CA LEU A 23 0.60 10.38 -4.24
C LEU A 23 0.06 9.41 -5.28
N GLU A 24 0.42 9.62 -6.55
CA GLU A 24 0.08 8.68 -7.62
C GLU A 24 0.71 7.31 -7.32
N ALA A 25 -0.12 6.28 -7.25
CA ALA A 25 0.28 4.90 -7.08
C ALA A 25 0.47 4.22 -8.45
N GLY A 26 -0.50 4.38 -9.34
CA GLY A 26 -0.53 3.64 -10.58
C GLY A 26 -1.60 4.09 -11.55
N THR A 27 -1.53 3.52 -12.75
CA THR A 27 -2.52 3.71 -13.81
C THR A 27 -3.28 2.42 -14.07
N TYR A 28 -4.59 2.52 -14.18
CA TYR A 28 -5.47 1.43 -14.55
C TYR A 28 -5.06 0.83 -15.90
N GLN A 29 -5.10 -0.49 -15.99
CA GLN A 29 -4.88 -1.25 -17.22
C GLN A 29 -6.19 -1.89 -17.68
N HIS A 30 -6.73 -2.81 -16.88
CA HIS A 30 -7.96 -3.53 -17.17
C HIS A 30 -8.53 -4.17 -15.89
N ALA A 31 -9.77 -4.65 -15.97
CA ALA A 31 -10.41 -5.38 -14.90
C ALA A 31 -10.06 -6.88 -15.01
N CYS A 32 -9.85 -7.54 -13.87
CA CYS A 32 -9.64 -8.98 -13.78
C CYS A 32 -10.43 -9.50 -12.57
N GLU A 33 -11.41 -10.39 -12.81
CA GLU A 33 -12.21 -11.02 -11.74
C GLU A 33 -12.86 -10.06 -10.72
N GLY A 34 -13.20 -8.84 -11.16
CA GLY A 34 -13.78 -7.80 -10.30
C GLY A 34 -12.76 -6.89 -9.60
N GLU A 35 -11.47 -7.16 -9.74
CA GLU A 35 -10.38 -6.31 -9.30
C GLU A 35 -9.89 -5.40 -10.43
N ALA A 36 -9.28 -4.27 -10.04
CA ALA A 36 -8.61 -3.38 -10.98
C ALA A 36 -7.11 -3.73 -11.04
N VAL A 37 -6.63 -4.10 -12.24
CA VAL A 37 -5.20 -4.30 -12.49
C VAL A 37 -4.59 -2.96 -12.86
N CYS A 38 -3.55 -2.58 -12.13
CA CYS A 38 -2.86 -1.30 -12.29
C CYS A 38 -1.37 -1.51 -12.57
N LYS A 39 -0.81 -0.68 -13.44
CA LYS A 39 0.63 -0.55 -13.60
C LYS A 39 1.16 0.46 -12.59
N LEU A 40 2.20 0.10 -11.85
CA LEU A 40 2.87 1.00 -10.92
C LEU A 40 3.53 2.15 -11.70
N THR A 41 3.18 3.39 -11.37
CA THR A 41 3.72 4.61 -12.00
C THR A 41 4.27 5.61 -10.99
N THR A 42 4.45 5.19 -9.72
CA THR A 42 5.04 6.03 -8.66
C THR A 42 6.37 6.63 -9.09
N GLU A 43 6.52 7.95 -8.96
CA GLU A 43 7.74 8.67 -9.35
C GLU A 43 8.98 8.28 -8.53
N GLN A 44 8.79 7.72 -7.34
CA GLN A 44 9.83 7.59 -6.32
C GLN A 44 10.44 6.19 -6.20
N ASN A 45 10.20 5.30 -7.17
CA ASN A 45 10.62 3.89 -7.13
C ASN A 45 10.24 3.23 -5.78
N LYS A 46 8.98 3.42 -5.37
CA LYS A 46 8.42 2.85 -4.14
C LYS A 46 7.31 1.86 -4.50
N VAL A 47 7.18 0.82 -3.70
CA VAL A 47 6.18 -0.24 -3.83
C VAL A 47 5.10 -0.05 -2.76
N PRO A 48 3.80 -0.15 -3.10
CA PRO A 48 2.72 -0.07 -2.13
C PRO A 48 2.79 -1.14 -1.04
N HIS A 49 2.31 -0.81 0.16
CA HIS A 49 2.02 -1.81 1.18
C HIS A 49 0.81 -2.68 0.77
N PHE A 50 0.86 -3.98 1.08
CA PHE A 50 -0.33 -4.83 1.04
C PHE A 50 -1.45 -4.27 1.94
N ASN A 51 -2.69 -4.40 1.48
CA ASN A 51 -3.89 -3.85 2.14
C ASN A 51 -3.88 -2.33 2.35
N ALA A 52 -2.98 -1.59 1.70
CA ALA A 52 -3.00 -0.14 1.77
C ALA A 52 -4.26 0.41 1.09
N PRO A 53 -4.97 1.38 1.71
CA PRO A 53 -6.09 2.04 1.08
C PRO A 53 -5.68 2.73 -0.23
N ILE A 54 -6.51 2.60 -1.26
CA ILE A 54 -6.35 3.26 -2.55
C ILE A 54 -7.47 4.27 -2.75
N TYR A 55 -7.09 5.43 -3.29
CA TYR A 55 -7.92 6.61 -3.43
C TYR A 55 -7.97 7.08 -4.89
N LEU A 56 -8.97 7.90 -5.19
CA LEU A 56 -8.96 8.80 -6.34
C LEU A 56 -8.25 10.11 -5.96
N GLU A 57 -8.01 10.98 -6.95
CA GLU A 57 -7.37 12.28 -6.75
C GLU A 57 -8.10 13.15 -5.72
N ASN A 58 -9.43 13.07 -5.69
CA ASN A 58 -10.27 13.76 -4.71
C ASN A 58 -10.25 13.12 -3.31
N LYS A 59 -9.32 12.18 -3.04
CA LYS A 59 -9.17 11.43 -1.79
C LYS A 59 -10.35 10.51 -1.43
N THR A 60 -11.24 10.22 -2.36
CA THR A 60 -12.28 9.20 -2.15
C THR A 60 -11.63 7.83 -2.17
N GLN A 61 -11.79 7.06 -1.10
CA GLN A 61 -11.29 5.69 -1.03
C GLN A 61 -12.15 4.78 -1.91
N VAL A 62 -11.50 4.00 -2.77
CA VAL A 62 -12.16 3.12 -3.75
C VAL A 62 -11.84 1.64 -3.55
N GLY A 63 -10.86 1.34 -2.70
CA GLY A 63 -10.47 -0.03 -2.40
C GLY A 63 -9.17 -0.08 -1.63
N LYS A 64 -8.45 -1.19 -1.77
CA LYS A 64 -7.13 -1.41 -1.18
C LYS A 64 -6.28 -2.30 -2.07
N VAL A 65 -4.96 -2.20 -1.91
CA VAL A 65 -4.00 -3.09 -2.58
C VAL A 65 -4.20 -4.53 -2.10
N ASP A 66 -4.30 -5.49 -3.02
CA ASP A 66 -4.41 -6.92 -2.68
C ASP A 66 -3.19 -7.71 -3.12
N GLU A 67 -2.82 -7.62 -4.40
CA GLU A 67 -1.67 -8.34 -4.95
C GLU A 67 -0.64 -7.40 -5.58
N ILE A 68 0.65 -7.76 -5.52
CA ILE A 68 1.75 -7.03 -6.15
C ILE A 68 2.61 -8.04 -6.92
N PHE A 69 2.79 -7.82 -8.21
CA PHE A 69 3.40 -8.79 -9.12
C PHE A 69 4.10 -8.11 -10.30
N GLY A 70 4.63 -8.91 -11.22
CA GLY A 70 5.37 -8.44 -12.40
C GLY A 70 6.88 -8.38 -12.19
N ALA A 71 7.59 -7.91 -13.21
CA ALA A 71 9.04 -7.75 -13.15
C ALA A 71 9.40 -6.49 -12.36
N ILE A 72 10.59 -6.44 -11.76
CA ILE A 72 11.08 -5.24 -11.02
C ILE A 72 11.05 -3.97 -11.90
N THR A 73 11.24 -4.11 -13.21
CA THR A 73 11.17 -3.00 -14.18
C THR A 73 9.75 -2.62 -14.59
N ASN A 74 8.78 -3.52 -14.40
CA ASN A 74 7.37 -3.35 -14.77
C ASN A 74 6.50 -4.03 -13.70
N VAL A 75 6.33 -3.33 -12.58
CA VAL A 75 5.53 -3.80 -11.45
C VAL A 75 4.06 -3.47 -11.70
N TYR A 76 3.20 -4.40 -11.35
CA TYR A 76 1.75 -4.28 -11.37
C TYR A 76 1.22 -4.57 -9.97
N PHE A 77 0.02 -4.08 -9.70
CA PHE A 77 -0.71 -4.42 -8.50
C PHE A 77 -2.20 -4.53 -8.80
N THR A 78 -2.91 -5.32 -8.01
CA THR A 78 -4.38 -5.34 -8.04
C THR A 78 -4.94 -4.48 -6.91
N ILE A 79 -6.10 -3.90 -7.19
CA ILE A 79 -6.92 -3.22 -6.19
C ILE A 79 -8.17 -4.07 -5.97
N LYS A 80 -8.32 -4.56 -4.75
CA LYS A 80 -9.60 -5.07 -4.26
C LYS A 80 -10.51 -3.89 -3.99
N LEU A 81 -11.48 -3.72 -4.87
CA LEU A 81 -12.41 -2.58 -4.84
C LEU A 81 -13.41 -2.72 -3.69
N SER A 82 -13.81 -1.57 -3.14
CA SER A 82 -14.85 -1.46 -2.14
C SER A 82 -16.22 -1.82 -2.73
N GLU A 83 -17.16 -2.17 -1.86
CA GLU A 83 -18.54 -2.43 -2.27
C GLU A 83 -19.12 -1.22 -3.04
N GLY A 84 -19.79 -1.51 -4.16
CA GLY A 84 -20.37 -0.49 -5.06
C GLY A 84 -19.39 0.14 -6.04
N VAL A 85 -18.09 -0.16 -5.95
CA VAL A 85 -17.08 0.28 -6.94
C VAL A 85 -16.82 -0.85 -7.93
N VAL A 86 -16.90 -0.56 -9.22
CA VAL A 86 -16.85 -1.58 -10.29
C VAL A 86 -15.61 -1.38 -11.15
N ALA A 87 -14.74 -2.39 -11.24
CA ALA A 87 -13.48 -2.28 -11.98
C ALA A 87 -13.67 -1.83 -13.44
N THR A 88 -14.70 -2.35 -14.10
CA THR A 88 -14.99 -2.05 -15.52
C THR A 88 -15.51 -0.63 -15.76
N SER A 89 -15.78 0.18 -14.72
CA SER A 89 -16.13 1.59 -14.90
C SER A 89 -14.92 2.48 -15.20
N TYR A 90 -13.71 2.00 -14.93
CA TYR A 90 -12.47 2.72 -15.19
C TYR A 90 -11.94 2.44 -16.60
N LYS A 91 -11.13 3.37 -17.11
CA LYS A 91 -10.49 3.31 -18.43
C LYS A 91 -8.98 3.25 -18.30
N ALA A 92 -8.33 2.63 -19.28
CA ALA A 92 -6.86 2.53 -19.30
C ALA A 92 -6.24 3.93 -19.18
N GLY A 93 -5.32 4.09 -18.23
CA GLY A 93 -4.70 5.37 -17.91
C GLY A 93 -5.33 6.14 -16.73
N ASP A 94 -6.52 5.74 -16.26
CA ASP A 94 -7.11 6.34 -15.04
C ASP A 94 -6.16 6.16 -13.86
N LYS A 95 -5.97 7.22 -13.08
CA LYS A 95 -4.98 7.26 -12.00
C LYS A 95 -5.59 6.86 -10.67
N PHE A 96 -4.83 6.07 -9.93
CA PHE A 96 -5.10 5.73 -8.53
C PHE A 96 -4.01 6.26 -7.62
N TYR A 97 -4.39 6.59 -6.40
CA TYR A 97 -3.56 7.30 -5.45
C TYR A 97 -3.48 6.57 -4.11
N ILE A 98 -2.43 6.84 -3.34
CA ILE A 98 -2.13 6.18 -2.06
C ILE A 98 -1.53 7.19 -1.08
N GLY A 99 -1.72 6.97 0.22
CA GLY A 99 -1.02 7.75 1.26
C GLY A 99 0.51 7.54 1.19
N GLU A 100 1.27 8.62 1.37
CA GLU A 100 2.74 8.58 1.29
C GLU A 100 3.36 7.59 2.29
N GLU A 101 2.75 7.46 3.47
CA GLU A 101 3.18 6.57 4.54
C GLU A 101 2.94 5.09 4.24
N LYS A 102 2.22 4.78 3.15
CA LYS A 102 1.91 3.42 2.70
C LYS A 102 2.77 2.96 1.52
N LEU A 103 3.92 3.60 1.32
CA LEU A 103 4.89 3.24 0.29
C LEU A 103 6.22 2.74 0.89
N LEU A 104 6.75 1.64 0.35
CA LEU A 104 8.03 1.03 0.72
C LEU A 104 9.09 1.31 -0.35
N PRO A 105 10.33 1.65 0.01
CA PRO A 105 11.39 1.85 -0.98
C PRO A 105 11.74 0.54 -1.69
N MET A 106 11.90 0.56 -3.03
CA MET A 106 12.23 -0.62 -3.84
C MET A 106 13.49 -1.36 -3.35
N SER A 107 14.43 -0.66 -2.74
CA SER A 107 15.64 -1.24 -2.14
C SER A 107 15.38 -2.30 -1.07
N ARG A 108 14.17 -2.35 -0.48
CA ARG A 108 13.73 -3.42 0.43
C ARG A 108 13.53 -4.76 -0.27
N PHE A 109 13.31 -4.74 -1.58
CA PHE A 109 13.00 -5.91 -2.41
C PHE A 109 14.15 -6.31 -3.33
N LEU A 110 15.23 -5.53 -3.36
CA LEU A 110 16.45 -5.84 -4.11
C LEU A 110 17.51 -6.46 -3.17
N PRO A 111 18.37 -7.36 -3.68
CA PRO A 111 19.50 -7.84 -2.90
C PRO A 111 20.37 -6.67 -2.47
N GLY A 112 20.57 -6.54 -1.15
CA GLY A 112 21.47 -5.53 -0.60
C GLY A 112 22.91 -5.75 -1.05
N PRO A 113 23.79 -4.75 -0.87
CA PRO A 113 25.23 -4.92 -1.09
C PRO A 113 25.73 -6.13 -0.29
N LYS A 114 26.54 -7.00 -0.91
CA LYS A 114 27.17 -8.14 -0.22
C LYS A 114 27.92 -7.61 1.01
N GLY A 115 27.43 -7.95 2.21
CA GLY A 115 28.00 -7.52 3.49
C GLY A 115 27.09 -6.64 4.37
N ALA A 116 25.97 -6.14 3.86
CA ALA A 116 25.00 -5.35 4.65
C ALA A 116 24.04 -6.23 5.51
N GLY A 117 24.53 -7.38 5.98
CA GLY A 117 23.83 -8.24 6.94
C GLY A 117 23.83 -7.61 8.33
N GLY A 118 22.93 -6.65 8.52
CA GLY A 118 22.74 -5.97 9.81
C GLY A 118 22.08 -6.89 10.83
N GLY A 119 22.89 -7.36 11.79
CA GLY A 119 22.50 -7.47 13.19
C GLY A 119 21.53 -8.59 13.52
N GLY A 120 22.03 -9.81 13.57
CA GLY A 120 21.40 -10.88 14.35
C GLY A 120 21.13 -10.39 15.77
N ARG A 121 19.84 -10.38 16.13
CA ARG A 121 19.38 -10.32 17.52
C ARG A 121 20.09 -11.43 18.30
N GLY A 122 20.92 -11.08 19.28
CA GLY A 122 21.64 -12.08 20.06
C GLY A 122 22.35 -11.56 21.31
N ARG A 123 21.66 -11.76 22.44
CA ARG A 123 22.19 -11.96 23.81
C ARG A 123 22.53 -10.71 24.62
N GLY A 124 21.62 -10.43 25.56
CA GLY A 124 21.91 -9.63 26.74
C GLY A 124 23.02 -10.24 27.61
N ARG A 125 23.61 -9.36 28.40
CA ARG A 125 24.28 -9.63 29.67
C ARG A 125 23.61 -8.75 30.71
#